data_AF-A0A3D0RN93-F1
#
_entry.id   AF-A0A3D0RN93-F1
#
_cell.length_a   1.000
_cell.length_b   1.000
_cell.length_c   1.000
_cell.angle_alpha   90.00
_cell.angle_beta   90.00
_cell.angle_gamma   90.00
#
_symmetry.space_group_name_H-M   'P 1'
#
loop_
_entity.id
_entity.type
_entity.pdbx_description
1 polymer ?
#
loop_
_entity_poly.entity_id
_entity_poly.type
_entity_poly.pdbx_seq_one_letter_code
_entity_poly.pdbx_strand_id
1 'polypeptide(L)' 'MKNNSASFSKSLSKVAGVSSMDIGANVAKPVIRGLGFNRIAVADKGVVQQNQQWGADHGLDIDQYDVDKVFIHKGP' A
#
# COMPACT_ATOMS: atom_id res chain seq x y z
N MET A 1 -10.54 -14.78 3.96
CA MET A 1 -11.44 -13.69 3.52
C MET A 1 -10.80 -13.02 2.31
N LYS A 2 -11.40 -13.10 1.12
CA LYS A 2 -10.97 -12.26 -0.01
C LYS A 2 -11.43 -10.82 0.28
N ASN A 3 -10.50 -9.90 0.49
CA ASN A 3 -10.84 -8.48 0.66
C ASN A 3 -11.12 -7.88 -0.73
N ASN A 4 -12.41 -7.71 -1.08
CA ASN A 4 -12.84 -7.08 -2.35
C ASN A 4 -12.68 -5.55 -2.35
N SER A 5 -11.59 -5.03 -1.77
CA SER A 5 -11.27 -3.61 -1.91
C SER A 5 -10.79 -3.32 -3.34
N ALA A 6 -11.04 -2.11 -3.82
CA ALA A 6 -10.71 -1.72 -5.20
C ALA A 6 -9.20 -1.72 -5.49
N SER A 7 -8.35 -1.61 -4.45
CA SER A 7 -6.91 -1.87 -4.49
C SER A 7 -6.43 -2.56 -3.22
N PHE A 8 -5.24 -3.18 -3.30
CA PHE A 8 -4.51 -3.69 -2.15
C PHE A 8 -4.38 -2.65 -1.03
N SER A 9 -3.94 -1.43 -1.34
CA SER A 9 -3.76 -0.35 -0.36
C SER A 9 -5.07 0.03 0.36
N LYS A 10 -6.21 0.08 -0.35
CA LYS A 10 -7.52 0.35 0.26
C LYS A 10 -7.93 -0.75 1.24
N SER A 11 -7.52 -2.00 1.00
CA SER A 11 -7.79 -3.11 1.92
C SER A 11 -7.09 -2.94 3.28
N LEU A 12 -5.95 -2.24 3.31
CA LEU A 12 -5.15 -2.01 4.50
C LEU A 12 -5.74 -0.94 5.43
N SER A 13 -6.69 -0.12 4.95
CA SER A 13 -7.34 0.95 5.72
C SER A 13 -8.18 0.44 6.90
N LYS A 14 -8.38 -0.89 7.02
CA LYS A 14 -8.97 -1.53 8.21
C LYS A 14 -7.99 -1.59 9.39
N VAL A 15 -6.69 -1.36 9.17
CA VAL A 15 -5.66 -1.39 10.20
C VAL A 15 -5.51 0.00 10.84
N ALA A 16 -5.60 0.08 12.17
CA ALA A 16 -5.45 1.34 12.89
C ALA A 16 -4.11 2.03 12.57
N GLY A 17 -4.18 3.33 12.24
CA GLY A 17 -3.03 4.14 11.85
C GLY A 17 -2.56 3.92 10.41
N VAL A 18 -3.30 3.15 9.61
CA VAL A 18 -3.09 2.98 8.17
C VAL A 18 -4.29 3.56 7.43
N SER A 19 -4.01 4.38 6.43
CA SER A 19 -5.01 4.86 5.48
C SER A 19 -4.48 4.64 4.06
N SER A 20 -5.30 4.99 3.07
CA SER A 20 -4.94 4.92 1.66
C SER A 20 -5.12 6.27 0.99
N MET A 21 -4.15 6.69 0.20
CA MET A 21 -4.26 7.80 -0.73
C MET A 21 -4.80 7.27 -2.05
N ASP A 22 -6.05 7.59 -2.38
CA ASP A 22 -6.64 7.29 -3.69
C ASP A 22 -5.97 8.17 -4.75
N ILE A 23 -5.59 7.55 -5.87
CA ILE A 23 -4.98 8.24 -7.01
C ILE A 23 -5.78 8.05 -8.31
N GLY A 24 -7.02 7.56 -8.21
CA GLY A 24 -7.90 7.32 -9.34
C GLY A 24 -7.74 5.93 -9.96
N ALA A 25 -8.64 5.60 -10.90
CA ALA A 25 -8.65 4.31 -11.61
C ALA A 25 -8.61 3.07 -10.68
N ASN A 26 -9.24 3.17 -9.50
CA ASN A 26 -9.19 2.17 -8.43
C ASN A 26 -7.82 1.94 -7.79
N VAL A 27 -6.79 2.69 -8.16
CA VAL A 27 -5.44 2.59 -7.62
C VAL A 27 -5.29 3.46 -6.38
N ALA A 28 -4.53 2.99 -5.39
CA ALA A 28 -4.21 3.76 -4.20
C ALA A 28 -2.84 3.39 -3.64
N LYS A 29 -2.26 4.29 -2.84
CA LYS A 29 -1.01 4.07 -2.08
C LYS A 29 -1.26 4.01 -0.58
N PRO A 30 -0.52 3.20 0.19
CA PRO A 30 -0.66 3.17 1.64
C PRO A 30 -0.08 4.44 2.26
N VAL A 31 -0.68 4.87 3.36
CA VAL A 31 -0.21 5.95 4.22
C VAL A 31 -0.20 5.43 5.65
N ILE A 32 0.95 5.49 6.32
CA ILE A 32 1.13 5.03 7.70
C ILE A 32 1.39 6.24 8.58
N ARG A 33 0.49 6.54 9.52
CA ARG A 33 0.60 7.71 10.42
C ARG A 33 0.91 9.04 9.69
N GLY A 34 0.29 9.25 8.53
CA GLY A 34 0.52 10.45 7.68
C GLY A 34 1.77 10.40 6.80
N LEU A 35 2.58 9.35 6.91
CA LEU A 35 3.74 9.11 6.06
C LEU A 35 3.34 8.27 4.84
N GLY A 36 3.70 8.75 3.65
CA GLY A 36 3.49 8.07 2.38
C GLY A 36 4.60 8.43 1.40
N PHE A 37 4.52 7.91 0.17
CA PHE A 37 5.57 8.06 -0.84
C PHE A 37 6.92 7.56 -0.30
N ASN A 38 8.02 8.27 -0.58
CA ASN A 38 9.38 7.96 -0.13
C ASN A 38 9.60 7.92 1.40
N ARG A 39 8.55 8.14 2.20
CA ARG A 39 8.60 8.10 3.68
C ARG A 39 8.17 6.75 4.25
N ILE A 40 7.75 5.81 3.40
CA ILE A 40 7.46 4.42 3.77
C ILE A 40 8.06 3.51 2.71
N ALA A 41 8.43 2.29 3.09
CA ALA A 41 8.87 1.25 2.16
C ALA A 41 7.75 0.21 1.99
N VAL A 42 7.55 -0.26 0.76
CA VAL A 42 6.71 -1.42 0.45
C VAL A 42 7.60 -2.49 -0.14
N ALA A 43 7.52 -3.71 0.40
CA ALA A 43 8.25 -4.85 -0.10
C ALA A 43 7.29 -5.97 -0.47
N ASP A 44 7.47 -6.55 -1.66
CA ASP A 44 6.80 -7.76 -2.10
C ASP A 44 7.81 -8.89 -2.18
N LYS A 45 7.49 -10.05 -1.57
CA LYS A 45 8.38 -11.24 -1.52
C LYS A 45 9.84 -10.92 -1.12
N GLY A 46 10.01 -9.94 -0.22
CA GLY A 46 11.32 -9.51 0.28
C GLY A 46 12.06 -8.48 -0.59
N VAL A 47 11.48 -8.08 -1.73
CA VAL A 47 12.04 -7.08 -2.63
C VAL A 47 11.35 -5.75 -2.42
N VAL A 48 12.10 -4.71 -2.05
CA VAL A 48 11.57 -3.36 -1.85
C VAL A 48 11.31 -2.71 -3.20
N GLN A 49 10.11 -2.18 -3.41
CA GLN A 49 9.79 -1.38 -4.60
C GLN A 49 10.55 -0.06 -4.56
N GLN A 50 11.27 0.26 -5.64
CA GLN A 50 12.09 1.48 -5.74
C GLN A 50 11.57 2.47 -6.78
N ASN A 51 10.77 2.00 -7.72
CA ASN A 51 10.14 2.79 -8.77
C ASN A 51 8.87 3.49 -8.27
N GLN A 52 8.50 4.59 -8.91
CA GLN A 52 7.20 5.24 -8.79
C GLN A 52 6.80 5.69 -7.38
N GLN A 53 7.72 5.78 -6.43
CA GLN A 53 7.39 6.15 -5.04
C GLN A 53 7.16 7.65 -4.85
N TRP A 54 7.58 8.52 -5.78
CA TRP A 54 7.58 9.98 -5.63
C TRP A 54 6.26 10.67 -5.99
N GLY A 55 5.49 10.09 -6.92
CA GLY A 55 4.31 10.70 -7.52
C GLY A 55 3.01 9.98 -7.19
N ALA A 56 1.89 10.65 -7.42
CA ALA A 56 0.53 10.14 -7.19
C ALA A 56 -0.14 9.69 -8.51
N ASP A 57 0.64 9.22 -9.47
CA ASP A 57 0.23 8.89 -10.83
C ASP A 57 0.33 7.39 -11.14
N HIS A 58 1.06 6.64 -10.32
CA HIS A 58 1.27 5.21 -10.45
C HIS A 58 0.99 4.46 -9.14
N GLY A 59 0.51 3.23 -9.22
CA GLY A 59 0.17 2.38 -8.07
C GLY A 59 1.34 1.66 -7.44
N LEU A 60 1.02 0.71 -6.55
CA LEU A 60 1.97 -0.32 -6.14
C LEU A 60 2.00 -1.42 -7.20
N ASP A 61 3.18 -1.96 -7.45
CA ASP A 61 3.35 -3.13 -8.32
C ASP A 61 3.03 -4.42 -7.53
N ILE A 62 1.78 -4.56 -7.07
CA ILE A 62 1.28 -5.71 -6.30
C ILE A 62 -0.09 -6.10 -6.85
N ASP A 63 -0.23 -7.38 -7.22
CA ASP A 63 -1.55 -7.96 -7.45
C ASP A 63 -2.22 -8.21 -6.11
N GLN A 64 -3.34 -7.52 -5.85
CA GLN A 64 -4.11 -7.66 -4.62
C GLN A 64 -4.66 -9.07 -4.38
N TYR A 65 -4.74 -9.90 -5.42
CA TYR A 65 -5.22 -11.28 -5.32
C TYR A 65 -4.09 -12.29 -5.07
N ASP A 66 -2.83 -11.90 -5.18
CA ASP A 66 -1.62 -12.71 -4.91
C ASP A 66 -0.98 -12.37 -3.54
N VAL A 67 -1.80 -11.97 -2.57
CA VAL A 67 -1.34 -11.64 -1.20
C VAL A 67 -1.98 -12.55 -0.17
N ASP A 68 -1.18 -13.46 0.39
CA ASP A 68 -1.61 -14.35 1.48
C ASP A 68 -1.46 -13.73 2.87
N LYS A 69 -0.35 -13.01 3.09
CA LYS A 69 -0.01 -12.41 4.39
C LYS A 69 0.67 -11.07 4.20
N VAL A 70 0.30 -10.10 5.03
CA VAL A 70 0.95 -8.79 5.10
C VAL A 70 1.48 -8.53 6.50
N PHE A 71 2.66 -7.92 6.58
CA PHE A 71 3.21 -7.40 7.83
C PHE A 71 3.32 -5.87 7.71
N ILE A 72 2.90 -5.17 8.77
CA ILE A 72 2.92 -3.70 8.80
C ILE A 72 3.69 -3.27 10.04
N HIS A 73 4.87 -2.67 9.83
CA HIS A 73 5.70 -2.10 10.87
C HIS A 73 5.44 -0.59 10.94
N LYS A 74 5.11 -0.06 12.12
CA LYS A 74 4.65 1.32 12.30
C LYS A 74 5.50 2.03 13.35
N GLY A 75 6.61 2.63 12.92
CA GLY A 75 7.54 3.36 13.79
C GLY A 75 8.12 2.51 14.94
N PRO A 76 8.78 3.15 15.91
CA PRO A 76 9.07 2.55 17.21
C PRO A 76 7.79 2.10 17.93
#